data_AF-A0A0M4DQ57-F1
#
_entry.id   AF-A0A0M4DQ57-F1
#
_cell.length_a   1.000
_cell.length_b   1.000
_cell.length_c   1.000
_cell.angle_alpha   90.00
_cell.angle_beta   90.00
_cell.angle_gamma   90.00
#
_symmetry.space_group_name_H-M   'P 1'
#
loop_
_entity.id
_entity.type
_entity.pdbx_description
1 polymer ?
#
loop_
_entity_poly.entity_id
_entity_poly.type
_entity_poly.pdbx_seq_one_letter_code
_entity_poly.pdbx_strand_id
1 'polypeptide(L)'
;MIRDPREEQVAKTDSEADRLVAELKIFETHPVGGTGTYTGLKLTADHGSPEIWYFDLRQGPTRLHISYGDYLDVTLLAKGLYDWQYLYAEPDPSNYGMRASVPYLRNGLDFLAQEFPDSDLSDLRIRLEERAAAVDEQP
;
A
#
# COMPACT_ATOMS: atom_id res chain seq x y z
N MET A 1 38.58 -0.54 35.64
CA MET A 1 38.18 -0.83 34.25
C MET A 1 36.85 -1.59 34.34
N ILE A 2 35.73 -0.87 34.27
CA ILE A 2 34.38 -1.44 34.40
C ILE A 2 33.78 -1.36 32.99
N ARG A 3 33.50 -2.52 32.37
CA ARG A 3 32.77 -2.56 31.09
C ARG A 3 31.33 -2.13 31.36
N ASP A 4 30.85 -1.20 30.55
CA ASP A 4 29.46 -0.72 30.54
C ASP A 4 28.55 -1.86 30.03
N PRO A 5 27.49 -2.26 30.75
CA PRO A 5 26.58 -3.32 30.32
C PRO A 5 25.77 -2.96 29.07
N ARG A 6 25.85 -1.73 28.56
CA ARG A 6 25.10 -1.24 27.39
C ARG A 6 25.72 -1.63 26.04
N GLU A 7 26.79 -2.42 26.04
CA GLU A 7 27.39 -3.01 24.83
C GLU A 7 26.84 -4.41 24.49
N GLU A 8 25.77 -4.88 25.15
CA GLU A 8 24.93 -5.91 24.54
C GLU A 8 24.11 -5.25 23.42
N GLN A 9 24.79 -5.08 22.28
CA GLN A 9 24.15 -4.96 20.99
C GLN A 9 23.15 -6.11 20.89
N VAL A 10 21.88 -5.80 21.09
CA VAL A 10 20.77 -6.63 20.63
C VAL A 10 20.97 -6.70 19.12
N ALA A 11 21.57 -7.78 18.65
CA ALA A 11 21.56 -8.13 17.24
C ALA A 11 20.08 -8.27 16.88
N LYS A 12 19.49 -7.18 16.39
CA LYS A 12 18.13 -7.18 15.88
C LYS A 12 18.21 -8.08 14.66
N THR A 13 17.73 -9.32 14.78
CA THR A 13 17.59 -10.17 13.61
C THR A 13 16.62 -9.44 12.70
N ASP A 14 17.12 -8.88 11.59
CA ASP A 14 16.29 -8.21 10.60
C ASP A 14 15.18 -9.18 10.20
N SER A 15 13.93 -8.75 10.43
CA SER A 15 12.76 -9.51 10.02
C SER A 15 12.72 -9.61 8.50
N GLU A 16 11.98 -10.57 7.94
CA GLU A 16 11.78 -10.64 6.49
C GLU A 16 11.19 -9.33 5.94
N ALA A 17 10.34 -8.66 6.72
CA ALA A 17 9.81 -7.34 6.39
C ALA A 17 10.90 -6.26 6.34
N ASP A 18 11.85 -6.25 7.29
CA ASP A 18 12.96 -5.29 7.29
C ASP A 18 13.85 -5.47 6.06
N ARG A 19 14.15 -6.72 5.69
CA ARG A 19 14.93 -7.05 4.48
C ARG A 19 14.20 -6.64 3.21
N LEU A 20 12.90 -6.93 3.13
CA LEU A 20 12.07 -6.51 2.00
C LEU A 20 12.09 -4.99 1.84
N VAL A 21 11.85 -4.25 2.93
CA VAL A 21 11.86 -2.77 2.93
C VAL A 21 13.22 -2.22 2.45
N ALA A 22 14.33 -2.82 2.87
CA ALA A 22 15.66 -2.41 2.44
C ALA A 22 15.92 -2.58 0.93
N GLU A 23 15.19 -3.48 0.26
CA GLU A 23 15.31 -3.73 -1.18
C GLU A 23 14.46 -2.77 -2.03
N LEU A 24 13.47 -2.10 -1.43
CA LEU A 24 12.51 -1.27 -2.16
C LEU A 24 13.16 -0.01 -2.75
N LYS A 25 12.93 0.22 -4.04
CA LYS A 25 13.19 1.48 -4.73
C LYS A 25 11.93 2.34 -4.66
N ILE A 26 11.90 3.25 -3.69
CA ILE A 26 10.77 4.17 -3.48
C ILE A 26 10.64 5.08 -4.70
N PHE A 27 9.41 5.17 -5.24
CA PHE A 27 9.11 6.05 -6.37
C PHE A 27 7.92 6.98 -6.09
N GLU A 28 7.11 6.68 -5.08
CA GLU A 28 6.04 7.56 -4.63
C GLU A 28 6.05 7.63 -3.11
N THR A 29 5.91 8.85 -2.59
CA THR A 29 5.67 9.12 -1.17
C THR A 29 4.45 10.00 -1.06
N HIS A 30 3.70 9.88 0.04
CA HIS A 30 2.58 10.78 0.26
C HIS A 30 3.01 12.25 0.34
N PRO A 31 2.19 13.18 -0.22
CA PRO A 31 2.50 14.61 -0.24
C PRO A 31 2.40 15.25 1.15
N VAL A 32 1.64 14.63 2.06
CA VAL A 32 1.62 15.03 3.48
C VAL A 32 2.72 14.25 4.19
N GLY A 33 3.78 14.94 4.60
CA GLY A 33 4.86 14.33 5.36
C GLY A 33 4.35 13.72 6.68
N GLY A 34 4.89 12.55 7.05
CA GLY A 34 4.60 11.91 8.34
C GLY A 34 3.44 10.91 8.37
N THR A 35 2.81 10.60 7.22
CA THR A 35 1.79 9.52 7.15
C THR A 35 2.38 8.13 7.36
N GLY A 36 3.67 7.96 7.10
CA GLY A 36 4.32 6.66 7.19
C GLY A 36 4.03 5.72 6.02
N THR A 37 3.53 6.27 4.91
CA THR A 37 3.18 5.48 3.72
C THR A 37 4.04 5.86 2.51
N TYR A 38 4.39 4.85 1.71
CA TYR A 38 5.10 5.03 0.44
C TYR A 38 4.88 3.83 -0.48
N THR A 39 5.09 4.02 -1.78
CA THR A 39 5.11 2.92 -2.75
C THR A 39 6.53 2.73 -3.28
N GLY A 40 6.98 1.47 -3.32
CA GLY A 40 8.28 1.08 -3.80
C GLY A 40 8.24 -0.08 -4.80
N LEU A 41 9.28 -0.15 -5.63
CA LEU A 41 9.52 -1.25 -6.54
C LEU A 41 10.53 -2.23 -5.93
N LYS A 42 10.27 -3.53 -6.05
CA LYS A 42 11.27 -4.57 -5.86
C LYS A 42 11.61 -5.18 -7.21
N LEU A 43 12.89 -5.13 -7.58
CA LEU A 43 13.38 -5.76 -8.81
C LEU A 43 13.44 -7.28 -8.61
N THR A 44 12.89 -8.05 -9.55
CA THR A 44 13.01 -9.52 -9.54
C THR A 44 14.27 -9.95 -10.30
N ALA A 45 14.91 -11.04 -9.86
CA ALA A 45 16.21 -11.47 -10.38
C ALA A 45 16.16 -12.05 -11.81
N ASP A 46 14.98 -12.31 -12.34
CA ASP A 46 14.71 -13.11 -13.55
C ASP A 46 14.26 -12.29 -14.77
N HIS A 47 14.51 -10.97 -14.78
CA HIS A 47 14.01 -10.05 -15.82
C HIS A 47 12.48 -9.98 -15.92
N GLY A 48 11.75 -10.48 -14.91
CA GLY A 48 10.32 -10.28 -14.76
C GLY A 48 9.94 -8.82 -14.52
N SER A 49 8.65 -8.51 -14.66
CA SER A 49 8.11 -7.21 -14.27
C SER A 49 8.38 -6.98 -12.77
N PRO A 50 8.83 -5.76 -12.37
CA PRO A 50 9.11 -5.48 -10.97
C PRO A 50 7.85 -5.62 -10.12
N GLU A 51 8.02 -6.09 -8.88
CA GLU A 51 6.92 -6.12 -7.93
C GLU A 51 6.69 -4.73 -7.35
N ILE A 52 5.44 -4.37 -7.13
CA ILE A 52 5.06 -3.11 -6.49
C ILE A 52 4.59 -3.41 -5.07
N TRP A 53 5.09 -2.62 -4.13
CA TRP A 53 4.80 -2.77 -2.72
C TRP A 53 4.34 -1.43 -2.16
N TYR A 54 3.19 -1.44 -1.47
CA TYR A 54 2.71 -0.32 -0.67
C TYR A 54 3.11 -0.56 0.78
N PHE A 55 3.93 0.34 1.32
CA PHE A 55 4.29 0.32 2.72
C PHE A 55 3.37 1.27 3.48
N ASP A 56 2.87 0.79 4.62
CA ASP A 56 2.16 1.59 5.61
C ASP A 56 2.70 1.24 6.99
N LEU A 57 3.15 2.23 7.78
CA LEU A 57 3.61 2.01 9.16
C LEU A 57 2.62 1.25 10.04
N ARG A 58 1.31 1.35 9.76
CA ARG A 58 0.24 0.70 10.52
C ARG A 58 0.16 -0.82 10.27
N GLN A 59 0.66 -1.30 9.13
CA GLN A 59 0.49 -2.68 8.67
C GLN A 59 1.80 -3.37 8.27
N GLY A 60 2.76 -2.61 7.77
CA GLY A 60 3.94 -3.10 7.07
C GLY A 60 3.77 -3.14 5.54
N PRO A 61 4.73 -3.73 4.83
CA PRO A 61 4.71 -3.82 3.38
C PRO A 61 3.61 -4.77 2.88
N THR A 62 2.79 -4.28 1.95
CA THR A 62 1.73 -5.03 1.27
C THR A 62 2.02 -5.07 -0.23
N ARG A 63 2.04 -6.27 -0.81
CA ARG A 63 2.26 -6.44 -2.26
C ARG A 63 1.03 -5.95 -3.04
N LEU A 64 1.26 -5.24 -4.13
CA LEU A 64 0.22 -4.85 -5.08
C LEU A 64 0.25 -5.78 -6.30
N HIS A 65 -0.94 -6.21 -6.71
CA HIS A 65 -1.16 -7.12 -7.84
C HIS A 65 -1.46 -6.30 -9.10
N ILE A 66 -0.49 -5.47 -9.48
CA ILE A 66 -0.57 -4.51 -10.58
C ILE A 66 0.82 -4.30 -11.19
N SER A 67 0.88 -4.05 -12.51
CA SER A 67 2.15 -3.69 -13.17
C SER A 67 2.51 -2.22 -12.97
N TYR A 68 3.75 -1.82 -13.26
CA TYR A 68 4.16 -0.43 -13.11
C TYR A 68 3.46 0.52 -14.10
N GLY A 69 3.17 0.04 -15.33
CA GLY A 69 2.38 0.81 -16.30
C GLY A 69 0.96 1.02 -15.78
N ASP A 70 0.30 -0.07 -15.38
CA ASP A 70 -1.06 -0.02 -14.82
C ASP A 70 -1.11 0.85 -13.57
N TYR A 71 -0.07 0.84 -12.73
CA TYR A 71 0.01 1.71 -11.54
C TYR A 71 -0.11 3.19 -11.91
N LEU A 72 0.60 3.63 -12.95
CA LEU A 72 0.55 5.01 -13.41
C LEU A 72 -0.83 5.34 -14.01
N ASP A 73 -1.40 4.42 -14.78
CA ASP A 73 -2.73 4.60 -15.36
C ASP A 73 -3.81 4.72 -14.28
N VAL A 74 -3.76 3.86 -13.26
CA VAL A 74 -4.68 3.92 -12.13
C VAL A 74 -4.45 5.17 -11.29
N THR A 75 -3.20 5.62 -11.10
CA THR A 75 -2.92 6.89 -10.41
C THR A 75 -3.63 8.06 -11.10
N LEU A 76 -3.62 8.08 -12.44
CA LEU A 76 -4.31 9.10 -13.24
C LEU A 76 -5.83 8.94 -13.20
N LEU A 77 -6.34 7.70 -13.18
CA LEU A 77 -7.77 7.41 -13.07
C LEU A 77 -8.32 7.84 -11.70
N ALA A 78 -7.65 7.43 -10.63
CA ALA A 78 -7.98 7.73 -9.24
C ALA A 78 -7.65 9.18 -8.83
N LYS A 79 -7.07 10.00 -9.73
CA LYS A 79 -6.67 11.40 -9.48
C LYS A 79 -5.81 11.57 -8.22
N GLY A 80 -4.97 10.58 -7.92
CA GLY A 80 -4.17 10.55 -6.69
C GLY A 80 -4.98 10.41 -5.39
N LEU A 81 -6.19 9.83 -5.45
CA LEU A 81 -7.01 9.52 -4.28
C LEU A 81 -6.20 8.74 -3.23
N TYR A 82 -6.24 9.16 -1.98
CA TYR A 82 -5.40 8.55 -0.95
C TYR A 82 -5.73 7.07 -0.75
N ASP A 83 -4.70 6.29 -0.45
CA ASP A 83 -4.79 4.86 -0.16
C ASP A 83 -5.37 3.98 -1.27
N TRP A 84 -5.49 4.49 -2.50
CA TRP A 84 -6.01 3.72 -3.64
C TRP A 84 -5.24 2.42 -3.88
N GLN A 85 -3.97 2.37 -3.45
CA GLN A 85 -3.10 1.20 -3.53
C GLN A 85 -3.73 -0.03 -2.88
N TYR A 86 -4.53 0.12 -1.81
CA TYR A 86 -5.22 -1.02 -1.19
C TYR A 86 -6.24 -1.71 -2.10
N LEU A 87 -6.76 -1.03 -3.13
CA LEU A 87 -7.64 -1.64 -4.14
C LEU A 87 -6.90 -2.68 -5.01
N TYR A 88 -5.57 -2.68 -4.99
CA TYR A 88 -4.73 -3.65 -5.71
C TYR A 88 -3.93 -4.55 -4.78
N ALA A 89 -4.09 -4.42 -3.46
CA ALA A 89 -3.60 -5.40 -2.49
C ALA A 89 -4.55 -6.62 -2.44
N GLU A 90 -4.03 -7.79 -2.08
CA GLU A 90 -4.88 -8.93 -1.71
C GLU A 90 -5.82 -8.53 -0.55
N PRO A 91 -7.10 -8.90 -0.60
CA PRO A 91 -8.01 -8.67 0.51
C PRO A 91 -7.49 -9.38 1.78
N ASP A 92 -7.30 -8.61 2.86
CA ASP A 92 -6.76 -9.12 4.11
C ASP A 92 -7.63 -8.63 5.28
N PRO A 93 -8.37 -9.53 5.96
CA PRO A 93 -9.26 -9.16 7.06
C PRO A 93 -8.49 -8.58 8.26
N SER A 94 -7.20 -8.86 8.38
CA SER A 94 -6.34 -8.36 9.47
C SER A 94 -5.68 -7.01 9.14
N ASN A 95 -5.81 -6.53 7.90
CA ASN A 95 -5.13 -5.33 7.45
C ASN A 95 -5.81 -4.07 8.00
N TYR A 96 -5.20 -3.48 9.04
CA TYR A 96 -5.76 -2.29 9.68
C TYR A 96 -5.79 -1.09 8.75
N GLY A 97 -4.72 -0.88 7.97
CA GLY A 97 -4.61 0.23 7.02
C GLY A 97 -5.74 0.17 6.00
N MET A 98 -5.95 -0.98 5.37
CA MET A 98 -7.04 -1.23 4.43
C MET A 98 -8.41 -0.93 5.06
N ARG A 99 -8.70 -1.51 6.23
CA ARG A 99 -9.99 -1.27 6.92
C ARG A 99 -10.24 0.20 7.20
N ALA A 100 -9.21 0.90 7.67
CA ALA A 100 -9.29 2.32 7.95
C ALA A 100 -9.53 3.15 6.68
N SER A 101 -9.01 2.72 5.53
CA SER A 101 -9.11 3.43 4.26
C SER A 101 -10.43 3.20 3.51
N VAL A 102 -11.15 2.10 3.72
CA VAL A 102 -12.40 1.77 2.98
C VAL A 102 -13.43 2.92 2.98
N PRO A 103 -13.81 3.54 4.11
CA PRO A 103 -14.78 4.64 4.11
C PRO A 103 -14.30 5.86 3.31
N TYR A 104 -13.00 6.18 3.37
CA TYR A 104 -12.42 7.30 2.65
C TYR A 104 -12.33 7.03 1.15
N LEU A 105 -11.96 5.80 0.77
CA LEU A 105 -11.95 5.36 -0.62
C LEU A 105 -13.36 5.40 -1.23
N ARG A 106 -14.38 4.98 -0.48
CA ARG A 106 -15.78 5.07 -0.92
C ARG A 106 -16.19 6.52 -1.20
N ASN A 107 -16.01 7.40 -0.23
CA ASN A 107 -16.34 8.82 -0.37
C ASN A 107 -15.53 9.48 -1.51
N GLY A 108 -14.27 9.11 -1.65
CA GLY A 108 -13.39 9.61 -2.70
C GLY A 108 -13.85 9.18 -4.10
N LEU A 109 -14.18 7.90 -4.29
CA LEU A 109 -14.71 7.42 -5.56
C LEU A 109 -16.09 8.01 -5.89
N ASP A 110 -16.94 8.24 -4.88
CA ASP A 110 -18.22 8.94 -5.08
C ASP A 110 -18.00 10.38 -5.57
N PHE A 111 -17.05 11.11 -4.96
CA PHE A 111 -16.66 12.45 -5.41
C PHE A 111 -16.09 12.42 -6.83
N LEU A 112 -15.19 11.49 -7.15
CA LEU A 112 -14.60 11.39 -8.49
C LEU A 112 -15.66 11.08 -9.55
N ALA A 113 -16.64 10.23 -9.24
CA ALA A 113 -17.75 9.93 -10.16
C ALA A 113 -18.62 11.16 -10.43
N GLN A 114 -18.79 12.03 -9.44
CA GLN A 114 -19.55 13.28 -9.60
C GLN A 114 -18.77 14.33 -10.42
N GLU A 115 -17.49 14.52 -10.13
CA GLU A 115 -16.68 15.56 -10.77
C GLU A 115 -16.15 15.16 -12.15
N PHE A 116 -15.97 13.86 -12.39
CA PHE A 116 -15.46 13.31 -13.65
C PHE A 116 -16.42 12.26 -14.21
N PRO A 117 -17.64 12.66 -14.63
CA PRO A 117 -18.71 11.73 -15.01
C PRO A 117 -18.37 10.85 -16.23
N ASP A 118 -17.40 11.28 -17.05
CA ASP A 118 -16.93 10.52 -18.22
C ASP A 118 -15.85 9.48 -17.86
N SER A 119 -15.35 9.46 -16.62
CA SER A 119 -14.33 8.49 -16.19
C SER A 119 -14.99 7.17 -15.80
N ASP A 120 -14.53 6.07 -16.38
CA ASP A 120 -14.96 4.73 -15.98
C ASP A 120 -14.24 4.31 -14.68
N LEU A 121 -14.95 4.37 -13.57
CA LEU A 121 -14.47 3.98 -12.23
C LEU A 121 -14.95 2.58 -11.82
N SER A 122 -15.51 1.79 -12.74
CA SER A 122 -16.15 0.51 -12.42
C SER A 122 -15.19 -0.51 -11.79
N ASP A 123 -13.98 -0.68 -12.32
CA ASP A 123 -12.96 -1.58 -11.76
C ASP A 123 -12.58 -1.18 -10.32
N LEU A 124 -12.35 0.12 -10.08
CA LEU A 124 -12.02 0.64 -8.74
C LEU A 124 -13.16 0.40 -7.75
N ARG A 125 -14.40 0.53 -8.19
CA ARG A 125 -15.59 0.24 -7.37
C ARG A 125 -15.72 -1.23 -7.04
N ILE A 126 -15.55 -2.12 -8.02
CA ILE A 126 -15.59 -3.57 -7.79
C ILE A 126 -14.54 -3.96 -6.76
N ARG A 127 -13.30 -3.47 -6.96
CA ARG A 127 -12.19 -3.71 -6.03
C ARG A 127 -12.49 -3.18 -4.63
N LEU A 128 -13.08 -1.99 -4.52
CA LEU A 128 -13.46 -1.43 -3.22
C LEU A 128 -14.44 -2.33 -2.47
N GLU A 129 -15.47 -2.84 -3.15
CA GLU A 129 -16.45 -3.73 -2.53
C GLU A 129 -15.84 -5.06 -2.10
N GLU A 130 -14.89 -5.63 -2.87
CA GLU A 130 -14.13 -6.81 -2.46
C GLU A 130 -13.34 -6.58 -1.16
N ARG A 131 -12.69 -5.42 -1.02
CA ARG A 131 -11.91 -5.08 0.19
C ARG A 131 -12.84 -4.78 1.36
N ALA A 132 -13.97 -4.09 1.13
CA ALA A 132 -14.97 -3.83 2.15
C ALA A 132 -15.52 -5.14 2.73
N ALA A 133 -15.89 -6.10 1.88
CA ALA A 133 -16.36 -7.41 2.31
C ALA A 133 -15.29 -8.13 3.16
N ALA A 134 -14.03 -8.16 2.72
CA ALA A 134 -12.97 -8.84 3.44
C ALA A 134 -12.70 -8.25 4.84
N VAL A 135 -12.79 -6.93 5.01
CA VAL A 135 -12.52 -6.29 6.31
C VAL A 135 -13.75 -6.22 7.23
N ASP A 136 -14.97 -6.38 6.71
CA ASP A 136 -16.20 -6.46 7.49
C ASP A 136 -16.43 -7.86 8.10
N GLU A 137 -15.74 -8.90 7.61
CA GLU A 137 -15.86 -10.29 8.09
C GLU A 137 -15.18 -10.59 9.46
N GLN A 138 -14.76 -9.56 10.21
CA GLN A 138 -14.21 -9.77 11.57
C GLN A 138 -15.30 -9.63 12.66
N PRO A 139 -15.40 -10.60 13.61
CA PRO A 139 -16.34 -10.54 14.73
C PRO A 139 -16.03 -9.41 15.74
#